data_AF-A0A919VXK4-F1
#
_entry.id   AF-A0A919VXK4-F1
#
_cell.length_a   1.000
_cell.length_b   1.000
_cell.length_c   1.000
_cell.angle_alpha   90.00
_cell.angle_beta   90.00
_cell.angle_gamma   90.00
#
_symmetry.space_group_name_H-M   'P 1'
#
loop_
_entity.id
_entity.type
_entity.pdbx_description
1 polymer ?
#
loop_
_entity_poly.entity_id
_entity_poly.type
_entity_poly.pdbx_seq_one_letter_code
_entity_poly.pdbx_strand_id
1 'polypeptide(L)'
;MVEVVGVPALGARWAHALGHFWTVAVGDAGLGGRDTRGMAAYVKSVTFDCVDALVVARFWAAALGGEVDEGATAAKAFVEAPGWGGPNVWFQRVPESKVAKNRMHFDLRAPRTVEEEVARLVALGATVFAVHDESGITVMLDPAGNEFCVEL
;
A
#
# COMPACT_ATOMS: atom_id res chain seq x y z
N MET A 1 37.04 -50.15 -0.60
CA MET A 1 38.01 -49.07 -0.27
C MET A 1 37.30 -47.76 -0.59
N VAL A 2 36.95 -47.02 0.47
CA VAL A 2 36.48 -45.62 0.52
C VAL A 2 35.10 -45.29 -0.09
N GLU A 3 34.08 -45.23 0.80
CA GLU A 3 33.22 -44.07 1.14
C GLU A 3 33.07 -42.92 0.10
N VAL A 4 31.93 -42.27 -0.15
CA VAL A 4 30.77 -41.83 0.66
C VAL A 4 29.59 -41.62 -0.32
N VAL A 5 28.55 -42.48 -0.35
CA VAL A 5 27.15 -42.34 0.16
C VAL A 5 26.46 -40.99 -0.11
N GLY A 6 25.32 -40.85 -0.81
CA GLY A 6 24.38 -41.73 -1.55
C GLY A 6 23.25 -40.83 -2.13
N VAL A 7 23.00 -40.75 -3.44
CA VAL A 7 22.27 -41.62 -4.40
C VAL A 7 20.74 -41.66 -4.21
N PRO A 8 19.93 -41.54 -5.29
CA PRO A 8 18.57 -40.99 -5.27
C PRO A 8 17.44 -42.04 -5.37
N ALA A 9 16.21 -41.52 -5.45
CA ALA A 9 14.91 -42.10 -5.83
C ALA A 9 14.82 -43.58 -6.26
N LEU A 10 13.79 -44.28 -5.76
CA LEU A 10 12.81 -45.07 -6.53
C LEU A 10 11.93 -45.94 -5.61
N GLY A 11 10.68 -46.19 -6.02
CA GLY A 11 10.01 -47.46 -5.76
C GLY A 11 8.67 -47.40 -5.05
N ALA A 12 7.60 -47.27 -5.84
CA ALA A 12 6.26 -47.69 -5.40
C ALA A 12 6.20 -49.22 -5.23
N ARG A 13 5.46 -49.72 -4.23
CA ARG A 13 4.53 -50.86 -4.36
C ARG A 13 3.71 -51.12 -3.09
N TRP A 14 2.49 -51.56 -3.35
CA TRP A 14 1.32 -51.64 -2.48
C TRP A 14 1.33 -52.85 -1.52
N ALA A 15 0.78 -52.68 -0.31
CA ALA A 15 0.11 -53.74 0.43
C ALA A 15 -0.92 -53.14 1.40
N HIS A 16 -2.11 -53.74 1.38
CA HIS A 16 -3.32 -53.38 2.11
C HIS A 16 -3.18 -53.56 3.63
N ALA A 17 -3.82 -52.70 4.42
CA ALA A 17 -4.80 -53.09 5.45
C ALA A 17 -5.21 -51.91 6.37
N LEU A 18 -6.52 -51.62 6.36
CA LEU A 18 -7.36 -51.26 7.51
C LEU A 18 -7.15 -49.89 8.20
N GLY A 19 -7.72 -48.86 7.57
CA GLY A 19 -8.96 -48.25 8.07
C GLY A 19 -8.95 -47.56 9.43
N HIS A 20 -8.40 -46.35 9.51
CA HIS A 20 -8.89 -45.32 10.43
C HIS A 20 -9.01 -43.98 9.67
N PHE A 21 -10.13 -43.82 8.97
CA PHE A 21 -10.54 -42.55 8.39
C PHE A 21 -10.91 -41.60 9.54
N TRP A 22 -10.12 -40.56 9.78
CA TRP A 22 -10.65 -39.35 10.42
C TRP A 22 -11.31 -38.51 9.33
N THR A 23 -12.61 -38.69 9.14
CA THR A 23 -13.42 -37.70 8.44
C THR A 23 -13.58 -36.51 9.39
N VAL A 24 -12.95 -35.38 9.08
CA VAL A 24 -13.34 -34.11 9.68
C VAL A 24 -14.75 -33.82 9.15
N ALA A 25 -15.75 -34.00 10.00
CA ALA A 25 -17.09 -33.50 9.72
C ALA A 25 -17.02 -31.97 9.73
N VAL A 26 -17.01 -31.36 8.54
CA VAL A 26 -17.40 -29.96 8.40
C VAL A 26 -18.88 -29.94 8.72
N GLY A 27 -19.22 -29.60 9.97
CA GLY A 27 -20.60 -29.36 10.36
C GLY A 27 -21.17 -28.26 9.47
N ASP A 28 -22.33 -28.54 8.89
CA ASP A 28 -23.10 -27.60 8.10
C ASP A 28 -23.67 -26.53 9.06
N ALA A 29 -22.79 -25.64 9.51
CA ALA A 29 -23.16 -24.44 10.21
C ALA A 29 -23.84 -23.57 9.17
N GLY A 30 -25.17 -23.68 9.11
CA GLY A 30 -26.01 -22.88 8.23
C GLY A 30 -25.50 -21.44 8.22
N LEU A 31 -25.12 -20.98 7.03
CA LEU A 31 -24.73 -19.60 6.77
C LEU A 31 -25.99 -18.73 6.86
N GLY A 32 -26.57 -18.63 8.04
CA GLY A 32 -27.38 -17.50 8.43
C GLY A 32 -26.45 -16.30 8.41
N GLY A 33 -26.43 -15.59 7.28
CA GLY A 33 -25.54 -14.46 7.04
C GLY A 33 -25.72 -13.43 8.14
N ARG A 34 -24.79 -13.41 9.10
CA ARG A 34 -24.68 -12.27 10.00
C ARG A 34 -24.20 -11.11 9.15
N ASP A 35 -25.00 -10.06 9.10
CA ASP A 35 -24.62 -8.81 8.45
C ASP A 35 -23.43 -8.20 9.22
N THR A 36 -22.22 -8.45 8.72
CA THR A 36 -20.97 -7.92 9.30
C THR A 36 -20.62 -6.53 8.77
N ARG A 37 -21.48 -5.91 7.94
CA ARG A 37 -21.20 -4.62 7.30
C ARG A 37 -20.99 -3.47 8.30
N GLY A 38 -21.46 -3.60 9.54
CA GLY A 38 -21.20 -2.65 10.63
C GLY A 38 -19.98 -2.96 11.51
N MET A 39 -19.27 -4.06 11.27
CA MET A 39 -18.12 -4.51 12.08
C MET A 39 -16.79 -4.54 11.31
N ALA A 40 -16.81 -4.19 10.03
CA ALA A 40 -15.60 -4.14 9.21
C ALA A 40 -14.74 -2.91 9.58
N ALA A 41 -13.43 -3.11 9.68
CA ALA A 41 -12.48 -2.01 9.78
C ALA A 41 -12.41 -1.23 8.46
N TYR A 42 -12.14 0.06 8.54
CA TYR A 42 -11.82 0.91 7.40
C TYR A 42 -10.38 1.40 7.49
N VAL A 43 -9.79 1.77 6.36
CA VAL A 43 -8.43 2.35 6.34
C VAL A 43 -8.50 3.75 6.91
N LYS A 44 -8.00 3.94 8.13
CA LYS A 44 -7.94 5.25 8.77
C LYS A 44 -6.92 6.16 8.09
N SER A 45 -5.71 5.66 7.88
CA SER A 45 -4.61 6.46 7.34
C SER A 45 -3.52 5.61 6.70
N VAL A 46 -2.80 6.23 5.77
CA VAL A 46 -1.53 5.76 5.24
C VAL A 46 -0.41 6.63 5.81
N THR A 47 0.71 6.03 6.21
CA THR A 47 1.83 6.74 6.82
C THR A 47 3.05 6.72 5.90
N PHE A 48 3.64 7.88 5.68
CA PHE A 48 4.91 8.04 4.98
C PHE A 48 6.00 8.49 5.94
N ASP A 49 7.14 7.81 5.87
CA ASP A 49 8.37 8.27 6.50
C ASP A 49 9.05 9.32 5.61
N CYS A 50 9.58 10.38 6.21
CA CYS A 50 10.24 11.47 5.48
C CYS A 50 11.23 12.23 6.38
N VAL A 51 12.08 13.08 5.79
CA VAL A 51 13.04 13.88 6.55
C VAL A 51 12.43 15.13 7.19
N ASP A 52 11.36 15.66 6.60
CA ASP A 52 10.60 16.81 7.09
C ASP A 52 9.10 16.61 6.84
N ALA A 53 8.37 16.29 7.92
CA ALA A 53 6.95 15.98 7.85
C ALA A 53 6.08 17.18 7.44
N LEU A 54 6.47 18.41 7.79
CA LEU A 54 5.66 19.60 7.53
C LEU A 54 5.71 19.99 6.06
N VAL A 55 6.89 19.88 5.43
CA VAL A 55 7.06 20.14 3.99
C VAL A 55 6.15 19.21 3.19
N VAL A 56 6.21 17.92 3.50
CA VAL A 56 5.46 16.88 2.78
C VAL A 56 3.96 17.01 3.02
N ALA A 57 3.53 17.29 4.26
CA ALA A 57 2.12 17.49 4.58
C ALA A 57 1.50 18.69 3.84
N ARG A 58 2.23 19.80 3.68
CA ARG A 58 1.74 20.97 2.93
C ARG A 58 1.49 20.63 1.46
N PHE A 59 2.38 19.84 0.85
CA PHE A 59 2.16 19.34 -0.50
C PHE A 59 0.90 18.49 -0.57
N TRP A 60 0.76 17.50 0.31
CA TRP A 60 -0.38 16.57 0.28
C TRP A 60 -1.72 17.22 0.64
N ALA A 61 -1.74 18.22 1.53
CA ALA A 61 -2.92 19.04 1.79
C ALA A 61 -3.39 19.75 0.51
N ALA A 62 -2.48 20.43 -0.20
CA ALA A 62 -2.81 21.10 -1.46
C ALA A 62 -3.15 20.11 -2.60
N ALA A 63 -2.49 18.94 -2.64
CA ALA A 63 -2.75 17.90 -3.62
C ALA A 63 -4.14 17.29 -3.44
N LEU A 64 -4.54 16.98 -2.21
CA LEU A 64 -5.79 16.29 -1.91
C LEU A 64 -6.95 17.23 -1.61
N GLY A 65 -6.71 18.55 -1.52
CA GLY A 65 -7.72 19.53 -1.09
C GLY A 65 -8.08 19.41 0.39
N GLY A 66 -7.14 18.91 1.20
CA GLY A 66 -7.27 18.77 2.65
C GLY A 66 -6.57 19.89 3.42
N GLU A 67 -6.57 19.76 4.75
CA GLU A 67 -5.89 20.70 5.65
C GLU A 67 -4.82 19.99 6.47
N VAL A 68 -3.75 20.72 6.79
CA VAL A 68 -2.71 20.23 7.70
C VAL A 68 -3.18 20.44 9.15
N ASP A 69 -3.03 19.42 9.99
CA ASP A 69 -3.34 19.48 11.43
C ASP A 69 -2.64 20.66 12.13
N GLU A 70 -3.33 21.31 13.08
CA GLU A 70 -2.81 22.47 13.83
C GLU A 70 -1.52 22.15 14.60
N GLY A 71 -1.33 20.90 15.01
CA GLY A 71 -0.15 20.42 15.73
C GLY A 71 1.00 19.95 14.85
N ALA A 72 0.94 20.20 13.54
CA ALA A 72 1.96 19.75 12.60
C ALA A 72 3.32 20.44 12.81
N THR A 73 4.38 19.64 12.69
CA THR A 73 5.78 20.06 12.85
C THR A 73 6.64 19.33 11.83
N ALA A 74 7.92 19.70 11.71
CA ALA A 74 8.87 18.95 10.90
C ALA A 74 9.06 17.49 11.39
N ALA A 75 8.68 17.16 12.63
CA ALA A 75 8.79 15.82 13.20
C ALA A 75 7.59 14.92 12.90
N LYS A 76 6.39 15.50 12.80
CA LYS A 76 5.14 14.79 12.53
C LYS A 76 4.11 15.74 11.95
N ALA A 77 3.32 15.27 11.00
CA ALA A 77 2.22 16.03 10.43
C ALA A 77 1.13 15.10 9.93
N PHE A 78 -0.09 15.61 9.86
CA PHE A 78 -1.26 14.85 9.44
C PHE A 78 -2.09 15.70 8.49
N VAL A 79 -2.60 15.07 7.44
CA VAL A 79 -3.49 15.68 6.45
C VAL A 79 -4.80 14.90 6.46
N GLU A 80 -5.87 15.61 6.77
CA GLU A 80 -7.22 15.08 6.66
C GLU A 80 -7.68 15.19 5.20
N ALA A 81 -8.09 14.05 4.62
CA ALA A 81 -8.70 14.06 3.30
C ALA A 81 -10.05 14.81 3.36
N PRO A 82 -10.43 15.56 2.32
CA PRO A 82 -11.71 16.25 2.33
C PRO A 82 -12.89 15.24 2.35
N GLY A 83 -13.79 15.43 3.30
CA GLY A 83 -14.96 14.57 3.51
C GLY A 83 -14.66 13.31 4.36
N TRP A 84 -15.69 12.49 4.60
CA TRP A 84 -15.62 11.34 5.51
C TRP A 84 -15.06 10.05 4.87
N GLY A 85 -14.40 10.13 3.69
CA GLY A 85 -14.11 8.98 2.83
C GLY A 85 -12.75 8.29 3.01
N GLY A 86 -11.73 8.98 3.55
CA GLY A 86 -10.38 8.45 3.77
C GLY A 86 -9.63 7.98 2.49
N PRO A 87 -8.41 7.44 2.66
CA PRO A 87 -7.62 7.45 3.90
C PRO A 87 -6.98 8.83 4.13
N ASN A 88 -6.82 9.20 5.39
CA ASN A 88 -6.00 10.35 5.75
C ASN A 88 -4.52 10.03 5.53
N VAL A 89 -3.67 11.06 5.44
CA VAL A 89 -2.23 10.85 5.24
C VAL A 89 -1.44 11.34 6.45
N TRP A 90 -0.58 10.48 6.99
CA TRP A 90 0.29 10.79 8.12
C TRP A 90 1.74 10.84 7.66
N PHE A 91 2.50 11.79 8.19
CA PHE A 91 3.92 11.94 7.92
C PHE A 91 4.70 11.85 9.22
N GLN A 92 5.70 10.97 9.23
CA GLN A 92 6.57 10.74 10.37
C GLN A 92 8.01 11.05 9.99
N ARG A 93 8.71 11.81 10.83
CA ARG A 93 10.13 12.06 10.61
C ARG A 93 10.96 10.83 10.91
N VAL A 94 11.77 10.43 9.94
CA VAL A 94 12.92 9.54 10.11
C VAL A 94 14.19 10.29 9.70
N PRO A 95 15.30 10.18 10.46
CA PRO A 95 16.51 10.94 10.17
C PRO A 95 17.26 10.41 8.94
N GLU A 96 17.09 9.14 8.59
CA GLU A 96 17.72 8.51 7.44
C GLU A 96 17.03 8.93 6.14
N SER A 97 17.84 9.20 5.11
CA SER A 97 17.30 9.38 3.76
C SER A 97 16.77 8.06 3.20
N LYS A 98 15.77 8.16 2.31
CA LYS A 98 15.22 7.00 1.60
C LYS A 98 16.31 6.31 0.76
N VAL A 99 16.46 5.00 0.93
CA VAL A 99 17.49 4.19 0.23
C VAL A 99 16.93 3.20 -0.79
N ALA A 100 15.62 2.98 -0.80
CA ALA A 100 14.94 2.05 -1.70
C ALA A 100 13.53 2.55 -2.04
N LYS A 101 12.90 1.97 -3.07
CA LYS A 101 11.51 2.26 -3.44
C LYS A 101 10.56 1.91 -2.29
N ASN A 102 9.50 2.70 -2.11
CA ASN A 102 8.37 2.31 -1.27
C ASN A 102 7.80 0.97 -1.74
N ARG A 103 7.49 0.07 -0.79
CA ARG A 103 6.92 -1.26 -1.08
C ARG A 103 5.40 -1.24 -1.24
N MET A 104 4.81 -0.06 -1.17
CA MET A 104 3.39 0.20 -1.43
C MET A 104 3.26 1.12 -2.64
N HIS A 105 2.14 1.03 -3.32
CA HIS A 105 1.70 2.02 -4.29
C HIS A 105 0.63 2.90 -3.62
N PHE A 106 0.75 4.20 -3.81
CA PHE A 106 -0.24 5.17 -3.37
C PHE A 106 -0.75 5.86 -4.62
N ASP A 107 -1.97 5.54 -5.01
CA ASP A 107 -2.47 5.86 -6.34
C ASP A 107 -3.55 6.94 -6.24
N LEU A 108 -3.38 7.98 -7.05
CA LEU A 108 -4.32 9.08 -7.17
C LEU A 108 -5.13 8.93 -8.44
N ARG A 109 -6.44 9.10 -8.29
CA ARG A 109 -7.37 9.22 -9.40
C ARG A 109 -7.36 10.65 -9.90
N ALA A 110 -6.96 10.86 -11.15
CA ALA A 110 -7.04 12.16 -11.79
C ALA A 110 -8.52 12.57 -11.97
N PRO A 111 -8.90 13.81 -11.61
CA PRO A 111 -10.28 14.26 -11.70
C PRO A 111 -10.73 14.55 -13.15
N ARG A 112 -9.78 14.75 -14.07
CA ARG A 112 -10.04 15.07 -15.49
C ARG A 112 -9.15 14.27 -16.42
N THR A 113 -7.89 14.65 -16.56
CA THR A 113 -6.87 13.95 -17.36
C THR A 113 -5.61 13.74 -16.52
N VAL A 114 -4.81 12.73 -16.84
CA VAL A 114 -3.53 12.48 -16.14
C VAL A 114 -2.58 13.64 -16.37
N GLU A 115 -2.51 14.17 -17.59
CA GLU A 115 -1.59 15.25 -17.96
C GLU A 115 -1.87 16.55 -17.20
N GLU A 116 -3.14 16.94 -17.09
CA GLU A 116 -3.52 18.14 -16.34
C GLU A 116 -3.24 17.99 -14.85
N GLU A 117 -3.48 16.80 -14.30
CA GLU A 117 -3.25 16.54 -12.88
C GLU A 117 -1.76 16.46 -12.55
N VAL A 118 -0.96 15.80 -13.40
CA VAL A 118 0.50 15.78 -13.32
C VAL A 118 1.05 17.21 -13.36
N ALA A 119 0.57 18.05 -14.30
CA ALA A 119 1.01 19.44 -14.39
C ALA A 119 0.68 20.25 -13.11
N ARG A 120 -0.52 20.04 -12.53
CA ARG A 120 -0.92 20.67 -11.27
C ARG A 120 -0.02 20.23 -10.11
N LEU A 121 0.24 18.94 -9.99
CA LEU A 121 1.06 18.38 -8.90
C LEU A 121 2.53 18.81 -9.02
N VAL A 122 3.07 18.92 -10.24
CA VAL A 122 4.39 19.52 -10.46
C VAL A 122 4.44 20.97 -9.98
N ALA A 123 3.41 21.77 -10.27
CA ALA A 123 3.34 23.16 -9.78
C ALA A 123 3.28 23.25 -8.23
N LEU A 124 2.83 22.19 -7.55
CA LEU A 124 2.81 22.08 -6.09
C LEU A 124 4.13 21.56 -5.50
N GLY A 125 5.07 21.11 -6.33
CA GLY A 125 6.40 20.65 -5.91
C GLY A 125 6.67 19.15 -6.08
N ALA A 126 5.78 18.39 -6.73
CA ALA A 126 6.08 17.03 -7.14
C ALA A 126 7.03 17.00 -8.35
N THR A 127 7.63 15.83 -8.61
CA THR A 127 8.43 15.58 -9.81
C THR A 127 7.94 14.36 -10.55
N VAL A 128 8.01 14.36 -11.88
CA VAL A 128 7.69 13.17 -12.70
C VAL A 128 8.86 12.20 -12.60
N PHE A 129 8.57 10.94 -12.24
CA PHE A 129 9.57 9.88 -12.11
C PHE A 129 9.57 8.97 -13.34
N ALA A 130 8.40 8.49 -13.75
CA ALA A 130 8.24 7.60 -14.90
C ALA A 130 6.85 7.77 -15.52
N VAL A 131 6.77 7.66 -16.84
CA VAL A 131 5.50 7.67 -17.58
C VAL A 131 5.34 6.30 -18.23
N HIS A 132 4.19 5.67 -18.01
CA HIS A 132 3.83 4.37 -18.56
C HIS A 132 2.61 4.52 -19.47
N ASP A 133 2.83 4.93 -20.72
CA ASP A 133 1.77 5.24 -21.68
C ASP A 133 0.83 4.05 -21.93
N GLU A 134 1.37 2.84 -21.94
CA GLU A 134 0.61 1.60 -22.18
C GLU A 134 -0.41 1.27 -21.09
N SER A 135 -0.15 1.67 -19.84
CA SER A 135 -1.06 1.48 -18.71
C SER A 135 -1.81 2.76 -18.33
N GLY A 136 -1.47 3.90 -18.94
CA GLY A 136 -2.07 5.20 -18.60
C GLY A 136 -1.67 5.71 -17.21
N ILE A 137 -0.52 5.28 -16.69
CA ILE A 137 -0.05 5.60 -15.34
C ILE A 137 1.17 6.53 -15.41
N THR A 138 1.15 7.62 -14.66
CA THR A 138 2.36 8.42 -14.39
C THR A 138 2.79 8.22 -12.93
N VAL A 139 4.02 7.75 -12.72
CA VAL A 139 4.65 7.69 -11.41
C VAL A 139 5.33 9.02 -11.12
N MET A 140 5.04 9.58 -9.96
CA MET A 140 5.57 10.86 -9.49
C MET A 140 6.28 10.68 -8.13
N LEU A 141 7.10 11.65 -7.77
CA LEU A 141 7.68 11.78 -6.43
C LEU A 141 7.13 13.01 -5.73
N ASP A 142 6.77 12.86 -4.46
CA ASP A 142 6.48 13.99 -3.58
C ASP A 142 7.78 14.76 -3.20
N PRO A 143 7.70 15.89 -2.47
CA PRO A 143 8.88 16.66 -2.08
C PRO A 143 9.90 15.90 -1.20
N ALA A 144 9.54 14.78 -0.59
CA ALA A 144 10.45 13.92 0.16
C ALA A 144 10.98 12.73 -0.67
N GLY A 145 10.59 12.59 -1.93
CA GLY A 145 11.00 11.50 -2.80
C GLY A 145 10.17 10.23 -2.63
N ASN A 146 8.99 10.29 -2.00
CA ASN A 146 8.08 9.16 -1.94
C ASN A 146 7.35 8.99 -3.27
N GLU A 147 7.30 7.75 -3.77
CA GLU A 147 6.57 7.42 -4.98
C GLU A 147 5.06 7.43 -4.77
N PHE A 148 4.32 8.01 -5.71
CA PHE A 148 2.87 7.87 -5.86
C PHE A 148 2.51 7.83 -7.36
N CYS A 149 1.35 7.29 -7.71
CA CYS A 149 0.89 7.20 -9.10
C CYS A 149 -0.27 8.15 -9.38
N VAL A 150 -0.40 8.58 -10.62
CA VAL A 150 -1.57 9.31 -11.13
C VAL A 150 -2.14 8.53 -12.31
N GLU A 151 -3.43 8.21 -12.23
CA GLU A 151 -4.15 7.44 -13.24
C GLU A 151 -5.61 7.90 -13.40
N LEU A 152 -6.21 7.59 -14.56
CA LEU A 152 -7.65 7.75 -14.82
C LEU A 152 -8.44 6.53 -14.38
#